data_AF-A0A8J7IL44-F1
#
_entry.id   AF-A0A8J7IL44-F1
#
_cell.length_a   1.000
_cell.length_b   1.000
_cell.length_c   1.000
_cell.angle_alpha   90.00
_cell.angle_beta   90.00
_cell.angle_gamma   90.00
#
_symmetry.space_group_name_H-M   'P 1'
#
loop_
_entity.id
_entity.type
_entity.pdbx_description
1 polymer ?
#
loop_
_entity_poly.entity_id
_entity_poly.type
_entity_poly.pdbx_seq_one_letter_code
_entity_poly.pdbx_strand_id
1 'polypeptide(L)' 'MTPKTRTLLVILAFVAFTLGSFIWFILSWDATSQEPVVHLQHSRERPA' A
#
# COMPACT_ATOMS: atom_id res chain seq x y z
N MET A 1 18.71 -19.03 25.13
CA MET A 1 18.48 -17.73 24.44
C MET A 1 18.07 -16.70 25.47
N THR A 2 18.68 -15.51 25.47
CA THR A 2 18.29 -14.46 26.42
C THR A 2 16.94 -13.84 26.01
N PRO A 3 16.12 -13.31 26.95
CA PRO A 3 14.85 -12.67 26.62
C PRO A 3 14.98 -11.56 25.58
N LYS A 4 16.09 -10.81 25.64
CA LYS A 4 16.44 -9.73 24.71
C LYS A 4 16.59 -10.26 23.27
N THR A 5 17.28 -11.38 23.08
CA THR A 5 17.45 -12.01 21.77
C THR A 5 16.10 -12.41 21.17
N ARG A 6 15.19 -12.95 21.98
CA ARG A 6 13.84 -13.33 21.51
C ARG A 6 13.03 -12.12 21.05
N THR A 7 13.07 -11.03 21.81
CA THR A 7 12.40 -9.78 21.42
C THR A 7 12.96 -9.22 20.11
N LEU A 8 14.29 -9.20 19.95
CA LEU A 8 14.91 -8.73 18.72
C LEU A 8 14.51 -9.58 17.50
N LEU A 9 14.40 -10.89 17.66
CA LEU A 9 13.93 -11.78 16.58
C LEU A 9 12.47 -11.53 16.21
N VAL A 10 11.60 -11.25 17.18
CA VAL A 10 10.19 -10.91 16.91
C VAL A 10 10.09 -9.60 16.14
N ILE A 11 10.86 -8.58 16.55
CA ILE A 11 10.92 -7.29 15.85
C ILE A 11 11.45 -7.49 14.43
N LEU A 12 12.52 -8.27 14.26
CA LEU A 12 13.08 -8.55 12.95
C LEU A 12 12.08 -9.26 12.04
N ALA A 13 11.38 -10.28 12.55
CA ALA A 13 10.33 -10.98 11.80
C ALA A 13 9.18 -10.04 11.41
N PHE A 14 8.75 -9.17 12.33
CA PHE A 14 7.72 -8.17 12.05
C PHE A 14 8.14 -7.19 10.96
N VAL A 15 9.38 -6.66 11.01
CA VAL A 15 9.91 -5.74 10.01
C VAL A 15 10.04 -6.44 8.65
N ALA A 16 10.60 -7.64 8.62
CA ALA A 16 10.74 -8.43 7.39
C ALA A 16 9.38 -8.72 6.74
N PHE A 17 8.38 -9.08 7.55
CA PHE A 17 7.03 -9.34 7.07
C PHE A 17 6.36 -8.07 6.54
N THR A 18 6.48 -6.95 7.26
CA THR A 18 5.92 -5.66 6.86
C THR A 18 6.53 -5.18 5.54
N LEU A 19 7.87 -5.17 5.45
CA LEU A 19 8.56 -4.76 4.23
C LEU A 19 8.29 -5.71 3.06
N GLY A 20 8.30 -7.02 3.30
CA GLY A 20 7.98 -8.02 2.28
C GLY A 20 6.57 -7.85 1.74
N SER A 21 5.57 -7.68 2.62
CA SER A 21 4.19 -7.40 2.23
C SER A 21 4.06 -6.09 1.47
N PHE A 22 4.79 -5.06 1.87
CA PHE A 22 4.75 -3.75 1.20
C PHE A 22 5.36 -3.81 -0.20
N ILE A 23 6.52 -4.47 -0.36
CA ILE A 23 7.15 -4.68 -1.67
C ILE A 23 6.22 -5.49 -2.57
N TRP A 24 5.65 -6.58 -2.05
CA TRP A 24 4.68 -7.40 -2.79
C TRP A 24 3.47 -6.58 -3.25
N PHE A 25 2.91 -5.74 -2.37
CA PHE A 25 1.81 -4.84 -2.70
C PHE A 25 2.16 -3.94 -3.89
N ILE A 26 3.32 -3.28 -3.88
CA ILE A 26 3.78 -2.42 -4.98
C ILE A 26 3.97 -3.21 -6.28
N LEU A 27 4.55 -4.41 -6.21
CA LEU A 27 4.75 -5.26 -7.40
C LEU A 27 3.43 -5.80 -7.96
N SER A 28 2.47 -6.10 -7.10
CA SER A 28 1.13 -6.55 -7.49
C SER A 28 0.22 -5.42 -7.96
N TRP A 29 0.63 -4.17 -7.71
CA TRP A 29 -0.18 -3.00 -8.01
C TRP A 29 -0.23 -2.76 -9.52
N ASP A 30 -1.41 -2.95 -10.11
CA ASP A 30 -1.70 -2.56 -11.48
C ASP A 30 -2.40 -1.19 -11.51
N ALA A 31 -1.67 -0.17 -11.97
CA ALA A 31 -2.17 1.19 -12.10
C ALA A 31 -3.23 1.34 -13.22
N THR A 32 -3.28 0.41 -14.17
CA THR A 32 -4.24 0.47 -15.29
C THR A 32 -5.63 -0.06 -14.92
N SER A 33 -5.71 -0.84 -13.83
CA SER A 33 -6.97 -1.35 -13.27
C SER A 33 -7.73 -0.31 -12.42
N GLN A 34 -7.14 0.86 -12.15
CA GLN A 34 -7.79 1.96 -11.43
C GLN A 34 -8.38 2.93 -12.46
N GLU A 35 -9.71 2.97 -12.60
CA GLU A 35 -10.35 4.02 -13.40
C GLU A 35 -9.91 5.40 -12.87
N PRO A 36 -9.43 6.31 -13.73
CA PRO A 36 -8.96 7.60 -13.27
C PRO A 36 -10.09 8.32 -12.53
N VAL A 37 -9.83 8.75 -11.29
CA VAL A 37 -10.78 9.48 -10.41
C VAL A 37 -11.14 10.88 -10.97
N VAL A 38 -10.83 11.16 -12.24
CA VAL A 38 -11.26 12.36 -12.95
C VAL A 38 -12.71 12.18 -13.39
N HIS A 39 -13.63 12.25 -12.44
CA HIS A 39 -15.06 12.41 -12.69
C HIS A 39 -15.47 13.89 -12.52
N LEU A 40 -14.68 14.82 -13.05
CA LEU A 40 -14.89 16.27 -12.87
C LEU A 40 -15.40 17.02 -14.12
N GLN A 41 -16.01 16.35 -15.11
CA GLN A 41 -16.34 17.01 -16.37
C GLN A 41 -17.81 17.24 -16.73
N HIS A 42 -18.83 16.82 -15.97
CA HIS A 42 -20.21 16.96 -16.47
C HIS A 42 -21.15 17.97 -15.76
N SER A 43 -20.77 18.57 -14.62
CA SER A 43 -21.67 19.50 -13.92
C SER A 43 -21.46 20.99 -14.23
N ARG A 44 -20.58 21.35 -15.19
CA ARG A 44 -20.28 22.75 -15.56
C ARG A 44 -20.97 23.23 -16.85
N GLU A 45 -21.75 22.39 -17.53
CA GLU A 45 -22.55 22.84 -18.67
C GLU A 45 -24.02 23.05 -18.28
N ARG A 46 -24.30 24.17 -17.60
CA ARG A 46 -25.66 24.73 -17.57
C ARG A 46 -25.63 26.04 -18.39
N PRO A 47 -25.99 26.01 -19.68
CA PRO A 47 -26.10 27.23 -20.48
C PRO A 47 -27.34 28.04 -20.05
N ALA A 48 -27.10 29.34 -19.86
CA ALA A 48 -28.03 30.50 -19.78
C ALA A 48 -29.23 30.42 -18.82
#